data_AF-A0A2E1QKP3-F1
#
_entry.id   AF-A0A2E1QKP3-F1
#
_cell.length_a   1.000
_cell.length_b   1.000
_cell.length_c   1.000
_cell.angle_alpha   90.00
_cell.angle_beta   90.00
_cell.angle_gamma   90.00
#
_symmetry.space_group_name_H-M   'P 1'
#
loop_
_entity.id
_entity.type
_entity.pdbx_description
1 polymer ?
#
loop_
_entity_poly.entity_id
_entity_poly.type
_entity_poly.pdbx_seq_one_letter_code
_entity_poly.pdbx_strand_id
1 'polypeptide(L)'
;MGHAYRSIFLFILLFSCTKQDLEYSKIPEEVILARIGSEVITIQDFIRRSEYTIRPKYCRQDNYIHKKIILNSLIGEKLTSIEQEKQNIEISAENLDTYFKGRREQAMRQIFYAKEFHSKVTVPEKEVKKAFKVAGRKVKVQFLNLPDKDLVNKIKNLDSKEVPLDSIYNVLWGGNAPVREMTWFDRENDYIHNALFDESIEKGNMLGPYETEDNTFILMKVLGWTDEIKITESERKLLWRDTNERLVEKKAKKNYLSWVKDLMKKKKMNLNPDIFYEYAEKAADYFFKMDSVKKNMLNQVLWDDHEFDTHTFNSDKDVNGDDVILDYDGATWTVNELNKQLSSHPLVFRKRKMKRSEFPQQLRLAIADLIRDTEITKQCYVKGYDKHWSVGLNEDMWRSSSSSKRYLSAMRSSNKQINDQDQWLRLMNPKIDSLQNVYSDQIEINMEAFEKIELTSTDMMVIQRGVPYPILVPSFPVITSDNKLDYGRKIN
;
A
#
# COMPACT_ATOMS: atom_id res chain seq x y z
N MET A 1 4.77 -70.62 21.99
CA MET A 1 3.41 -70.14 22.30
C MET A 1 3.53 -68.94 23.22
N GLY A 2 2.85 -67.83 22.90
CA GLY A 2 2.70 -66.67 23.79
C GLY A 2 3.36 -65.40 23.28
N HIS A 3 2.66 -64.68 22.39
CA HIS A 3 2.98 -63.29 22.05
C HIS A 3 2.81 -62.39 23.27
N ALA A 4 3.74 -61.44 23.46
CA ALA A 4 3.49 -60.24 24.24
C ALA A 4 4.16 -59.05 23.55
N TYR A 5 3.35 -58.33 22.78
CA TYR A 5 3.62 -56.96 22.35
C TYR A 5 3.85 -56.09 23.59
N ARG A 6 4.94 -55.31 23.59
CA ARG A 6 4.99 -54.07 24.38
C ARG A 6 5.61 -52.95 23.55
N SER A 7 4.71 -52.14 23.02
CA SER A 7 4.93 -50.78 22.56
C SER A 7 5.71 -49.98 23.60
N ILE A 8 6.82 -49.36 23.20
CA ILE A 8 7.39 -48.22 23.92
C ILE A 8 7.23 -47.02 23.00
N PHE A 9 6.31 -46.16 23.44
CA PHE A 9 6.01 -44.84 22.92
C PHE A 9 7.30 -44.01 22.83
N LEU A 10 7.69 -43.63 21.62
CA LEU A 10 8.70 -42.61 21.38
C LEU A 10 8.03 -41.25 21.59
N PHE A 11 8.02 -40.76 22.82
CA PHE A 11 7.60 -39.39 23.15
C PHE A 11 8.70 -38.43 22.69
N ILE A 12 8.69 -38.07 21.39
CA ILE A 12 9.53 -36.96 20.90
C ILE A 12 8.88 -35.65 21.38
N LEU A 13 9.61 -34.97 22.26
CA LEU A 13 9.34 -33.63 22.77
C LEU A 13 9.11 -32.62 21.63
N LEU A 14 7.85 -32.29 21.36
CA LEU A 14 7.40 -31.15 20.55
C LEU A 14 7.27 -29.88 21.43
N PHE A 15 8.36 -29.41 22.05
CA PHE A 15 8.30 -28.23 22.94
C PHE A 15 9.29 -27.11 22.60
N SER A 16 9.77 -27.03 21.35
CA SER A 16 10.62 -25.90 20.91
C SER A 16 9.94 -24.89 19.98
N CYS A 17 8.65 -25.03 19.66
CA CYS A 17 7.91 -24.04 18.84
C CYS A 17 7.03 -23.06 19.64
N THR A 18 6.80 -23.25 20.94
CA THR A 18 5.80 -22.46 21.67
C THR A 18 6.28 -21.08 22.13
N LYS A 19 7.55 -20.91 22.52
CA LYS A 19 8.03 -19.61 23.04
C LYS A 19 8.13 -18.52 21.96
N GLN A 20 8.65 -18.89 20.79
CA GLN A 20 8.81 -17.93 19.69
C GLN A 20 7.46 -17.54 19.09
N ASP A 21 6.52 -18.48 18.94
CA ASP A 21 5.16 -18.19 18.50
C ASP A 21 4.40 -17.26 19.48
N LEU A 22 4.59 -17.44 20.80
CA LEU A 22 3.98 -16.60 21.84
C LEU A 22 4.52 -15.16 21.86
N GLU A 23 5.83 -14.97 21.68
CA GLU A 23 6.42 -13.61 21.55
C GLU A 23 6.02 -12.94 20.24
N TYR A 24 5.81 -13.72 19.17
CA TYR A 24 5.45 -13.22 17.86
C TYR A 24 4.01 -12.70 17.78
N SER A 25 3.10 -13.28 18.56
CA SER A 25 1.69 -12.87 18.66
C SER A 25 1.41 -11.80 19.72
N LYS A 26 2.32 -11.59 20.67
CA LYS A 26 2.11 -10.62 21.75
C LYS A 26 2.39 -9.20 21.25
N ILE A 27 1.44 -8.29 21.47
CA ILE A 27 1.62 -6.86 21.21
C ILE A 27 2.57 -6.29 22.27
N PRO A 28 3.68 -5.64 21.89
CA PRO A 28 4.56 -4.97 22.85
C PRO A 28 3.82 -3.84 23.58
N GLU A 29 3.96 -3.73 24.89
CA GLU A 29 3.23 -2.70 25.67
C GLU A 29 3.64 -1.28 25.25
N GLU A 30 4.90 -1.09 24.88
CA GLU A 30 5.45 0.21 24.49
C GLU A 30 4.86 0.78 23.20
N VAL A 31 4.18 -0.04 22.38
CA VAL A 31 3.52 0.44 21.16
C VAL A 31 2.04 0.75 21.37
N ILE A 32 1.47 0.44 22.54
CA ILE A 32 0.04 0.55 22.81
C ILE A 32 -0.30 1.95 23.29
N LEU A 33 -1.23 2.59 22.60
CA LEU A 33 -1.78 3.88 22.99
C LEU A 33 -3.06 3.72 23.80
N ALA A 34 -3.94 2.82 23.37
CA ALA A 34 -5.18 2.54 24.09
C ALA A 34 -5.64 1.08 23.91
N ARG A 35 -6.34 0.55 24.92
CA ARG A 35 -7.07 -0.73 24.88
C ARG A 35 -8.55 -0.46 25.09
N ILE A 36 -9.40 -1.16 24.34
CA ILE A 36 -10.85 -1.08 24.42
C ILE A 36 -11.38 -2.52 24.43
N GLY A 37 -11.43 -3.14 25.60
CA GLY A 37 -11.69 -4.58 25.72
C GLY A 37 -10.59 -5.41 25.01
N SER A 38 -10.95 -6.17 23.98
CA SER A 38 -9.99 -6.93 23.16
C SER A 38 -9.34 -6.11 22.04
N GLU A 39 -9.86 -4.92 21.76
CA GLU A 39 -9.37 -4.04 20.69
C GLU A 39 -8.20 -3.18 21.17
N VAL A 40 -7.27 -2.87 20.27
CA VAL A 40 -6.08 -2.06 20.57
C VAL A 40 -5.91 -0.96 19.53
N ILE A 41 -5.52 0.22 20.00
CA ILE A 41 -5.01 1.32 19.18
C ILE A 41 -3.53 1.46 19.51
N THR A 42 -2.66 1.26 18.52
CA THR A 42 -1.22 1.52 18.69
C THR A 42 -0.89 3.00 18.47
N ILE A 43 0.27 3.43 18.95
CA ILE A 43 0.83 4.77 18.67
C ILE A 43 0.90 5.01 17.16
N GLN A 44 1.33 4.01 16.39
CA GLN A 44 1.44 4.12 14.94
C GLN A 44 0.08 4.15 14.24
N ASP A 45 -0.92 3.43 14.74
CA ASP A 45 -2.28 3.52 14.22
C ASP A 45 -2.83 4.93 14.43
N PHE A 46 -2.65 5.49 15.63
CA PHE A 46 -3.06 6.88 15.92
C PHE A 46 -2.39 7.88 14.98
N ILE A 47 -1.07 7.82 14.82
CA ILE A 47 -0.33 8.74 13.95
C ILE A 47 -0.78 8.59 12.50
N ARG A 48 -0.78 7.36 11.96
CA ARG A 48 -1.17 7.12 10.56
C ARG A 48 -2.63 7.51 10.31
N ARG A 49 -3.54 7.23 11.23
CA ARG A 49 -4.96 7.60 11.09
C ARG A 49 -5.15 9.11 11.22
N SER A 50 -4.27 9.82 11.93
CA SER A 50 -4.28 11.29 12.03
C SER A 50 -3.70 11.98 10.79
N GLU A 51 -2.63 11.44 10.22
CA GLU A 51 -1.87 12.11 9.15
C GLU A 51 -2.20 11.59 7.75
N TYR A 52 -2.59 10.32 7.62
CA TYR A 52 -2.83 9.65 6.34
C TYR A 52 -4.33 9.60 5.96
N THR A 53 -5.15 10.39 6.64
CA THR A 53 -6.57 10.60 6.32
C THR A 53 -6.88 12.09 6.31
N ILE A 54 -7.81 12.53 5.46
CA ILE A 54 -8.29 13.91 5.47
C ILE A 54 -9.21 14.09 6.67
N ARG A 55 -8.91 15.05 7.55
CA ARG A 55 -9.63 15.27 8.80
C ARG A 55 -10.65 16.41 8.68
N PRO A 56 -11.81 16.31 9.35
CA PRO A 56 -12.74 17.43 9.50
C PRO A 56 -12.08 18.67 10.11
N LYS A 57 -12.60 19.85 9.77
CA LYS A 57 -12.07 21.15 10.24
C LYS A 57 -11.91 21.22 11.77
N TYR A 58 -12.83 20.62 12.52
CA TYR A 58 -12.83 20.64 13.99
C TYR A 58 -11.74 19.76 14.63
N CYS A 59 -11.05 18.91 13.86
CA CYS A 59 -9.96 18.06 14.37
C CYS A 59 -8.73 18.02 13.44
N ARG A 60 -8.56 19.03 12.57
CA ARG A 60 -7.49 19.06 11.53
C ARG A 60 -6.13 19.58 11.96
N GLN A 61 -6.06 20.45 12.97
CA GLN A 61 -4.80 21.01 13.49
C GLN A 61 -3.98 19.99 14.31
N ASP A 62 -2.76 20.37 14.70
CA ASP A 62 -1.80 19.60 15.50
C ASP A 62 -1.87 19.87 17.02
N ASN A 63 -2.71 20.83 17.45
CA ASN A 63 -2.82 21.19 18.85
C ASN A 63 -3.47 20.11 19.72
N TYR A 64 -3.30 20.22 21.03
CA TYR A 64 -3.72 19.22 22.01
C TYR A 64 -5.23 18.92 21.99
N ILE A 65 -6.08 19.93 21.76
CA ILE A 65 -7.54 19.73 21.69
C ILE A 65 -7.88 18.83 20.51
N HIS A 66 -7.30 19.09 19.35
CA HIS A 66 -7.54 18.31 18.15
C HIS A 66 -7.00 16.88 18.31
N LYS A 67 -5.81 16.73 18.93
CA LYS A 67 -5.24 15.42 19.27
C LYS A 67 -6.19 14.58 20.12
N LYS A 68 -6.85 15.18 21.12
CA LYS A 68 -7.85 14.50 21.95
C LYS A 68 -9.11 14.09 21.16
N ILE A 69 -9.61 14.97 20.29
CA ILE A 69 -10.77 14.66 19.43
C ILE A 69 -10.45 13.46 18.51
N ILE A 70 -9.23 13.39 17.98
CA ILE A 70 -8.81 12.26 17.15
C ILE A 70 -8.82 10.96 17.96
N LEU A 71 -8.24 10.97 19.17
CA LEU A 71 -8.23 9.80 20.03
C LEU A 71 -9.65 9.35 20.37
N ASN A 72 -10.52 10.29 20.76
CA ASN A 72 -11.94 10.04 21.01
C ASN A 72 -12.67 9.47 19.80
N SER A 73 -12.33 9.94 18.60
CA SER A 73 -12.93 9.46 17.35
C SER A 73 -12.51 8.02 17.04
N LEU A 74 -11.24 7.67 17.28
CA LEU A 74 -10.73 6.29 17.10
C LEU A 74 -11.28 5.34 18.18
N ILE A 75 -11.35 5.77 19.44
CA ILE A 75 -12.01 5.01 20.51
C ILE A 75 -13.49 4.82 20.18
N GLY A 76 -14.17 5.89 19.77
CA GLY A 76 -15.58 5.86 19.35
C GLY A 76 -15.83 4.87 18.21
N GLU A 77 -14.94 4.80 17.22
CA GLU A 77 -15.01 3.79 16.14
C GLU A 77 -14.95 2.35 16.67
N LYS A 78 -14.08 2.07 17.65
CA LYS A 78 -14.00 0.75 18.29
C LYS A 78 -15.27 0.44 19.08
N LEU A 79 -15.80 1.40 19.84
CA LEU A 79 -17.03 1.23 20.60
C LEU A 79 -18.25 0.97 19.69
N THR A 80 -18.40 1.72 18.61
CA THR A 80 -19.50 1.49 17.65
C THR A 80 -19.33 0.19 16.86
N SER A 81 -18.10 -0.28 16.66
CA SER A 81 -17.85 -1.63 16.14
C SER A 81 -18.37 -2.71 17.09
N ILE A 82 -18.06 -2.60 18.38
CA ILE A 82 -18.53 -3.55 19.41
C ILE A 82 -20.07 -3.56 19.46
N GLU A 83 -20.70 -2.38 19.42
CA GLU A 83 -22.17 -2.28 19.37
C GLU A 83 -22.76 -2.94 18.12
N GLN A 84 -22.10 -2.78 16.96
CA GLN A 84 -22.56 -3.43 15.73
C GLN A 84 -22.56 -4.96 15.85
N GLU A 85 -21.50 -5.52 16.42
CA GLU A 85 -21.34 -6.96 16.60
C GLU A 85 -22.37 -7.51 17.57
N LYS A 86 -22.69 -6.77 18.64
CA LYS A 86 -23.75 -7.14 19.59
C LYS A 86 -25.14 -7.18 18.97
N GLN A 87 -25.42 -6.28 18.03
CA GLN A 87 -26.74 -6.18 17.41
C GLN A 87 -27.01 -7.31 16.40
N ASN A 88 -26.01 -8.15 16.07
CA ASN A 88 -26.14 -9.31 15.16
C ASN A 88 -26.94 -8.99 13.88
N ILE A 89 -26.82 -7.75 13.38
CA ILE A 89 -27.51 -7.35 12.15
C ILE A 89 -26.96 -8.25 11.05
N GLU A 90 -27.77 -9.20 10.58
CA GLU A 90 -27.38 -10.23 9.62
C GLU A 90 -26.72 -9.59 8.41
N ILE A 91 -25.48 -10.00 8.16
CA ILE A 91 -24.68 -9.52 7.06
C ILE A 91 -24.94 -10.47 5.88
N SER A 92 -25.77 -10.08 4.93
CA SER A 92 -25.67 -10.62 3.57
C SER A 92 -24.62 -9.81 2.80
N ALA A 93 -23.35 -9.92 3.19
CA ALA A 93 -22.26 -9.37 2.39
C ALA A 93 -21.32 -10.52 2.05
N GLU A 94 -21.70 -11.27 1.02
CA GLU A 94 -20.74 -12.05 0.26
C GLU A 94 -19.53 -11.14 -0.01
N ASN A 95 -18.31 -11.61 0.32
CA ASN A 95 -17.00 -11.01 0.05
C ASN A 95 -16.29 -10.17 1.14
N LEU A 96 -16.80 -10.01 2.36
CA LEU A 96 -16.03 -9.32 3.41
C LEU A 96 -14.86 -10.14 3.96
N ASP A 97 -15.06 -11.43 4.20
CA ASP A 97 -13.99 -12.27 4.76
C ASP A 97 -12.83 -12.43 3.78
N THR A 98 -13.12 -12.45 2.48
CA THR A 98 -12.10 -12.45 1.42
C THR A 98 -11.36 -11.12 1.38
N TYR A 99 -12.03 -9.99 1.59
CA TYR A 99 -11.40 -8.68 1.73
C TYR A 99 -10.44 -8.64 2.93
N PHE A 100 -10.87 -9.08 4.11
CA PHE A 100 -10.01 -9.08 5.30
C PHE A 100 -8.85 -10.07 5.18
N LYS A 101 -9.09 -11.25 4.61
CA LYS A 101 -8.02 -12.18 4.22
C LYS A 101 -7.00 -11.48 3.31
N GLY A 102 -7.45 -10.76 2.30
CA GLY A 102 -6.59 -10.03 1.37
C GLY A 102 -5.73 -8.96 2.05
N ARG A 103 -6.33 -8.19 2.96
CA ARG A 103 -5.62 -7.20 3.80
C ARG A 103 -4.58 -7.86 4.68
N ARG A 104 -4.93 -8.97 5.36
CA ARG A 104 -4.01 -9.78 6.16
C ARG A 104 -2.82 -10.24 5.33
N GLU A 105 -3.07 -10.87 4.18
CA GLU A 105 -2.01 -11.41 3.32
C GLU A 105 -1.13 -10.30 2.71
N GLN A 106 -1.68 -9.12 2.44
CA GLN A 106 -0.86 -7.96 2.07
C GLN A 106 0.03 -7.49 3.22
N ALA A 107 -0.51 -7.37 4.45
CA ALA A 107 0.25 -6.99 5.63
C ALA A 107 1.36 -8.02 5.95
N MET A 108 1.07 -9.31 5.81
CA MET A 108 2.06 -10.39 5.94
C MET A 108 3.24 -10.20 4.98
N ARG A 109 2.97 -9.93 3.70
CA ARG A 109 4.02 -9.68 2.69
C ARG A 109 4.86 -8.44 3.03
N GLN A 110 4.23 -7.39 3.56
CA GLN A 110 4.94 -6.17 3.99
C GLN A 110 5.88 -6.44 5.17
N ILE A 111 5.41 -7.14 6.21
CA ILE A 111 6.23 -7.49 7.38
C ILE A 111 7.32 -8.50 7.01
N PHE A 112 7.02 -9.46 6.13
CA PHE A 112 8.00 -10.38 5.58
C PHE A 112 9.11 -9.63 4.85
N TYR A 113 8.77 -8.70 3.95
CA TYR A 113 9.76 -7.85 3.28
C TYR A 113 10.62 -7.06 4.29
N ALA A 114 9.97 -6.42 5.28
CA ALA A 114 10.64 -5.61 6.28
C ALA A 114 11.64 -6.42 7.12
N LYS A 115 11.23 -7.60 7.62
CA LYS A 115 12.07 -8.43 8.51
C LYS A 115 13.11 -9.27 7.78
N GLU A 116 12.81 -9.74 6.57
CA GLU A 116 13.70 -10.68 5.87
C GLU A 116 14.66 -10.02 4.91
N PHE A 117 14.35 -8.81 4.43
CA PHE A 117 15.13 -8.13 3.40
C PHE A 117 15.58 -6.74 3.82
N HIS A 118 14.68 -5.89 4.36
CA HIS A 118 15.04 -4.52 4.72
C HIS A 118 15.94 -4.47 5.96
N SER A 119 15.52 -5.06 7.08
CA SER A 119 16.25 -5.00 8.36
C SER A 119 17.62 -5.70 8.35
N LYS A 120 17.85 -6.62 7.40
CA LYS A 120 19.10 -7.37 7.26
C LYS A 120 20.14 -6.67 6.40
N VAL A 121 19.80 -5.54 5.78
CA VAL A 121 20.72 -4.79 4.93
C VAL A 121 21.56 -3.85 5.77
N THR A 122 22.87 -3.93 5.58
CA THR A 122 23.82 -2.93 6.10
C THR A 122 24.55 -2.30 4.92
N VAL A 123 24.60 -0.97 4.89
CA VAL A 123 25.33 -0.20 3.87
C VAL A 123 26.66 0.24 4.46
N PRO A 124 27.81 -0.11 3.84
CA PRO A 124 29.10 0.36 4.30
C PRO A 124 29.17 1.88 4.27
N GLU A 125 29.75 2.49 5.32
CA GLU A 125 29.84 3.95 5.44
C GLU A 125 30.50 4.60 4.22
N LYS A 126 31.50 3.94 3.60
CA LYS A 126 32.16 4.41 2.37
C LYS A 126 31.16 4.61 1.22
N GLU A 127 30.16 3.75 1.10
CA GLU A 127 29.13 3.85 0.07
C GLU A 127 28.16 4.99 0.36
N VAL A 128 27.76 5.15 1.63
CA VAL A 128 26.95 6.30 2.06
C VAL A 128 27.70 7.61 1.81
N LYS A 129 28.99 7.70 2.14
CA LYS A 129 29.83 8.88 1.85
C LYS A 129 29.86 9.21 0.37
N LYS A 130 29.98 8.20 -0.50
CA LYS A 130 29.96 8.42 -1.96
C LYS A 130 28.63 8.98 -2.42
N ALA A 131 27.51 8.36 -2.02
CA ALA A 131 26.17 8.83 -2.39
C ALA A 131 25.86 10.23 -1.83
N PHE A 132 26.27 10.50 -0.59
CA PHE A 132 26.00 11.75 0.12
C PHE A 132 26.57 12.98 -0.62
N LYS A 133 27.72 12.83 -1.30
CA LYS A 133 28.33 13.92 -2.10
C LYS A 133 27.40 14.48 -3.17
N VAL A 134 26.53 13.63 -3.73
CA VAL A 134 25.58 13.99 -4.81
C VAL A 134 24.13 13.97 -4.34
N ALA A 135 23.86 13.69 -3.06
CA ALA A 135 22.51 13.58 -2.53
C ALA A 135 21.75 14.92 -2.54
N GLY A 136 22.48 16.04 -2.44
CA GLY A 136 21.92 17.39 -2.58
C GLY A 136 21.77 17.87 -4.03
N ARG A 137 22.13 17.05 -5.02
CA ARG A 137 22.14 17.44 -6.44
C ARG A 137 20.73 17.45 -7.03
N LYS A 138 20.44 18.48 -7.81
CA LYS A 138 19.26 18.60 -8.68
C LYS A 138 19.74 18.74 -10.12
N VAL A 139 19.47 17.72 -10.95
CA VAL A 139 19.90 17.67 -12.34
C VAL A 139 18.74 18.11 -13.23
N LYS A 140 19.02 19.03 -14.16
CA LYS A 140 18.05 19.51 -15.14
C LYS A 140 18.34 18.88 -16.50
N VAL A 141 17.33 18.24 -17.07
CA VAL A 141 17.45 17.54 -18.36
C VAL A 141 16.33 17.94 -19.32
N GLN A 142 16.66 18.03 -20.60
CA GLN A 142 15.67 17.86 -21.66
C GLN A 142 15.56 16.38 -22.00
N PHE A 143 14.37 15.89 -22.30
CA PHE A 143 14.20 14.47 -22.62
C PHE A 143 13.30 14.25 -23.82
N LEU A 144 13.53 13.13 -24.52
CA LEU A 144 12.72 12.65 -25.63
C LEU A 144 12.28 11.22 -25.36
N ASN A 145 11.03 10.89 -25.69
CA ASN A 145 10.55 9.51 -25.73
C ASN A 145 10.38 9.09 -27.19
N LEU A 146 11.05 8.01 -27.59
CA LEU A 146 11.23 7.60 -28.98
C LEU A 146 10.70 6.18 -29.20
N PRO A 147 9.99 5.93 -30.32
CA PRO A 147 9.35 4.64 -30.57
C PRO A 147 10.33 3.52 -30.90
N ASP A 148 11.50 3.81 -31.47
CA ASP A 148 12.43 2.81 -32.00
C ASP A 148 13.90 3.26 -31.97
N LYS A 149 14.80 2.30 -32.20
CA LYS A 149 16.26 2.53 -32.22
C LYS A 149 16.74 3.31 -33.44
N ASP A 150 16.00 3.30 -34.54
CA ASP A 150 16.41 4.01 -35.76
C ASP A 150 16.29 5.52 -35.55
N LEU A 151 15.20 5.97 -34.93
CA LEU A 151 15.01 7.36 -34.57
C LEU A 151 15.99 7.81 -33.48
N VAL A 152 16.29 6.94 -32.51
CA VAL A 152 17.37 7.17 -31.52
C VAL A 152 18.69 7.47 -32.22
N ASN A 153 19.10 6.64 -33.17
CA ASN A 153 20.37 6.80 -33.87
C ASN A 153 20.41 8.09 -34.71
N LYS A 154 19.30 8.44 -35.37
CA LYS A 154 19.17 9.72 -36.10
C LYS A 154 19.33 10.92 -35.17
N ILE A 155 18.67 10.90 -34.02
CA ILE A 155 18.75 11.98 -33.04
C ILE A 155 20.15 12.11 -32.45
N LYS A 156 20.80 10.99 -32.09
CA LYS A 156 22.20 11.00 -31.64
C LYS A 156 23.16 11.57 -32.67
N ASN A 157 22.95 11.28 -33.96
CA ASN A 157 23.74 11.86 -35.04
C ASN A 157 23.54 13.39 -35.14
N LEU A 158 22.30 13.86 -35.06
CA LEU A 158 22.00 15.29 -35.04
C LEU A 158 22.63 16.00 -33.83
N ASP A 159 22.54 15.38 -32.64
CA ASP A 159 23.17 15.88 -31.42
C ASP A 159 24.70 15.96 -31.55
N SER A 160 25.33 14.96 -32.18
CA SER A 160 26.78 14.96 -32.45
C SER A 160 27.22 16.06 -33.43
N LYS A 161 26.28 16.62 -34.19
CA LYS A 161 26.46 17.78 -35.07
C LYS A 161 26.03 19.09 -34.40
N GLU A 162 25.88 19.08 -33.08
CA GLU A 162 25.49 20.22 -32.25
C GLU A 162 24.12 20.83 -32.60
N VAL A 163 23.23 20.04 -33.24
CA VAL A 163 21.86 20.49 -33.49
C VAL A 163 21.11 20.55 -32.15
N PRO A 164 20.52 21.70 -31.78
CA PRO A 164 19.81 21.83 -30.52
C PRO A 164 18.61 20.88 -30.43
N LEU A 165 18.40 20.26 -29.26
CA LEU A 165 17.32 19.30 -29.06
C LEU A 165 15.93 19.93 -29.22
N ASP A 166 15.77 21.22 -28.89
CA ASP A 166 14.54 21.97 -29.14
C ASP A 166 14.22 22.08 -30.63
N SER A 167 15.23 22.28 -31.48
CA SER A 167 15.04 22.30 -32.94
C SER A 167 14.58 20.93 -33.46
N ILE A 168 15.17 19.85 -32.92
CA ILE A 168 14.76 18.48 -33.25
C ILE A 168 13.32 18.23 -32.80
N TYR A 169 12.98 18.63 -31.58
CA TYR A 169 11.64 18.45 -31.02
C TYR A 169 10.57 19.22 -31.79
N ASN A 170 10.85 20.48 -32.14
CA ASN A 170 9.92 21.32 -32.87
C ASN A 170 9.54 20.72 -34.23
N VAL A 171 10.50 20.09 -34.92
CA VAL A 171 10.24 19.43 -36.21
C VAL A 171 9.37 18.17 -36.04
N LEU A 172 9.58 17.40 -34.98
CA LEU A 172 8.90 16.12 -34.76
C LEU A 172 7.51 16.27 -34.13
N TRP A 173 7.36 17.18 -33.16
CA TRP A 173 6.16 17.30 -32.33
C TRP A 173 5.65 18.74 -32.16
N GLY A 174 6.42 19.74 -32.59
CA GLY A 174 6.09 21.16 -32.40
C GLY A 174 6.41 21.69 -31.00
N GLY A 175 6.98 22.89 -30.93
CA GLY A 175 7.37 23.55 -29.68
C GLY A 175 8.77 23.14 -29.18
N ASN A 176 9.02 23.38 -27.89
CA ASN A 176 10.30 23.09 -27.24
C ASN A 176 10.31 21.69 -26.62
N ALA A 177 11.50 21.09 -26.54
CA ALA A 177 11.69 19.81 -25.88
C ALA A 177 11.29 19.91 -24.39
N PRO A 178 10.57 18.93 -23.85
CA PRO A 178 10.14 18.96 -22.46
C PRO A 178 11.36 18.90 -21.53
N VAL A 179 11.32 19.71 -20.48
CA VAL A 179 12.37 19.82 -19.46
C VAL A 179 11.87 19.22 -18.15
N ARG A 180 12.74 18.49 -17.46
CA ARG A 180 12.48 17.94 -16.13
C ARG A 180 13.66 18.21 -15.20
N GLU A 181 13.35 18.55 -13.95
CA GLU A 181 14.32 18.58 -12.86
C GLU A 181 14.21 17.31 -12.04
N MET A 182 15.36 16.73 -11.71
CA MET A 182 15.45 15.42 -11.07
C MET A 182 16.37 15.50 -9.86
N THR A 183 15.91 14.98 -8.72
CA THR A 183 16.68 14.93 -7.48
C THR A 183 17.28 13.56 -7.25
N TRP A 184 18.34 13.47 -6.44
CA TRP A 184 18.93 12.17 -6.09
C TRP A 184 17.92 11.22 -5.44
N PHE A 185 16.86 11.75 -4.82
CA PHE A 185 15.80 10.99 -4.16
C PHE A 185 14.65 10.58 -5.08
N ASP A 186 14.66 10.98 -6.36
CA ASP A 186 13.64 10.55 -7.32
C ASP A 186 13.79 9.05 -7.65
N ARG A 187 12.68 8.32 -7.67
CA ARG A 187 12.64 6.85 -7.83
C ARG A 187 12.56 6.43 -9.31
N GLU A 188 13.57 6.81 -10.08
CA GLU A 188 13.72 6.41 -11.49
C GLU A 188 14.35 5.03 -11.63
N ASN A 189 14.42 4.52 -12.87
CA ASN A 189 15.20 3.31 -13.17
C ASN A 189 16.66 3.50 -12.72
N ASP A 190 17.25 2.47 -12.09
CA ASP A 190 18.61 2.50 -11.57
C ASP A 190 19.65 2.94 -12.60
N TYR A 191 19.51 2.56 -13.87
CA TYR A 191 20.46 2.96 -14.92
C TYR A 191 20.38 4.47 -15.23
N ILE A 192 19.17 5.03 -15.24
CA ILE A 192 18.93 6.47 -15.43
C ILE A 192 19.46 7.23 -14.22
N HIS A 193 19.11 6.78 -13.02
CA HIS A 193 19.55 7.40 -11.77
C HIS A 193 21.08 7.42 -11.66
N ASN A 194 21.73 6.28 -11.87
CA ASN A 194 23.19 6.19 -11.79
C ASN A 194 23.88 7.11 -12.82
N ALA A 195 23.32 7.27 -14.02
CA ALA A 195 23.89 8.14 -15.05
C ALA A 195 23.72 9.63 -14.74
N LEU A 196 22.57 10.02 -14.17
CA LEU A 196 22.29 11.42 -13.80
C LEU A 196 23.10 11.89 -12.59
N PHE A 197 23.35 10.98 -11.63
CA PHE A 197 24.03 11.31 -10.38
C PHE A 197 25.45 10.75 -10.32
N ASP A 198 26.09 10.60 -11.49
CA ASP A 198 27.54 10.38 -11.57
C ASP A 198 28.30 11.68 -11.22
N GLU A 199 29.44 11.55 -10.56
CA GLU A 199 30.32 12.68 -10.27
C GLU A 199 30.93 13.26 -11.56
N SER A 200 31.05 12.47 -12.64
CA SER A 200 31.63 12.85 -13.93
C SER A 200 30.61 13.36 -14.96
N ILE A 201 29.37 13.65 -14.57
CA ILE A 201 28.36 14.18 -15.50
C ILE A 201 28.76 15.57 -16.00
N GLU A 202 28.59 15.84 -17.29
CA GLU A 202 28.88 17.15 -17.90
C GLU A 202 27.64 17.77 -18.56
N LYS A 203 27.61 19.11 -18.56
CA LYS A 203 26.58 19.87 -19.26
C LYS A 203 26.71 19.59 -20.76
N GLY A 204 25.58 19.29 -21.40
CA GLY A 204 25.51 18.94 -22.80
C GLY A 204 25.72 17.45 -23.08
N ASN A 205 25.96 16.59 -22.09
CA ASN A 205 25.99 15.16 -22.36
C ASN A 205 24.60 14.65 -22.78
N MET A 206 24.59 13.74 -23.76
CA MET A 206 23.42 12.99 -24.20
C MET A 206 23.44 11.60 -23.54
N LEU A 207 22.50 11.37 -22.65
CA LEU A 207 22.32 10.12 -21.92
C LEU A 207 21.30 9.22 -22.63
N GLY A 208 21.47 7.90 -22.49
CA GLY A 208 20.61 6.88 -23.11
C GLY A 208 21.15 6.36 -24.45
N PRO A 209 20.34 5.61 -25.23
CA PRO A 209 18.93 5.35 -24.99
C PRO A 209 18.70 4.46 -23.77
N TYR A 210 17.67 4.79 -22.99
CA TYR A 210 17.14 3.91 -21.94
C TYR A 210 15.85 3.29 -22.41
N GLU A 211 15.79 1.96 -22.45
CA GLU A 211 14.58 1.24 -22.82
C GLU A 211 13.54 1.34 -21.71
N THR A 212 12.30 1.63 -22.10
CA THR A 212 11.15 1.69 -21.20
C THR A 212 10.41 0.35 -21.21
N GLU A 213 9.51 0.16 -20.25
CA GLU A 213 8.66 -1.04 -20.18
C GLU A 213 7.69 -1.17 -21.37
N ASP A 214 7.45 -0.08 -22.11
CA ASP A 214 6.60 -0.04 -23.31
C ASP A 214 7.41 -0.28 -24.61
N ASN A 215 8.64 -0.81 -24.53
CA ASN A 215 9.59 -0.97 -25.64
C ASN A 215 9.89 0.35 -26.38
N THR A 216 9.75 1.49 -25.71
CA THR A 216 10.20 2.79 -26.22
C THR A 216 11.57 3.16 -25.65
N PHE A 217 12.16 4.25 -26.12
CA PHE A 217 13.50 4.68 -25.73
C PHE A 217 13.49 6.11 -25.23
N ILE A 218 14.13 6.34 -24.09
CA ILE A 218 14.33 7.68 -23.54
C ILE A 218 15.75 8.15 -23.84
N LEU A 219 15.87 9.34 -24.43
CA LEU A 219 17.12 10.10 -24.52
C LEU A 219 17.03 11.34 -23.63
N MET A 220 18.13 11.72 -22.98
CA MET A 220 18.18 12.91 -22.12
C MET A 220 19.41 13.76 -22.40
N LYS A 221 19.22 15.06 -22.67
CA LYS A 221 20.31 16.05 -22.72
C LYS A 221 20.45 16.71 -21.35
N VAL A 222 21.65 16.67 -20.78
CA VAL A 222 21.94 17.34 -19.51
C VAL A 222 22.06 18.84 -19.76
N LEU A 223 21.15 19.64 -19.19
CA LEU A 223 21.20 21.10 -19.27
C LEU A 223 22.11 21.71 -18.21
N GLY A 224 22.30 21.00 -17.10
CA GLY A 224 23.13 21.40 -15.96
C GLY A 224 22.59 20.80 -14.66
N TRP A 225 23.20 21.18 -13.54
CA TRP A 225 22.75 20.78 -12.21
C TRP A 225 23.06 21.86 -11.19
N THR A 226 22.40 21.78 -10.05
CA THR A 226 22.71 22.56 -8.86
C THR A 226 22.96 21.63 -7.69
N ASP A 227 23.92 21.98 -6.84
CA ASP A 227 24.25 21.21 -5.63
C ASP A 227 23.81 22.01 -4.41
N GLU A 228 22.82 21.48 -3.68
CA GLU A 228 22.30 22.10 -2.46
C GLU A 228 23.11 21.63 -1.24
N ILE A 229 23.91 22.54 -0.68
CA ILE A 229 24.70 22.27 0.52
C ILE A 229 23.86 22.59 1.76
N LYS A 230 23.60 21.58 2.59
CA LYS A 230 22.97 21.76 3.90
C LYS A 230 23.97 22.35 4.90
N ILE A 231 23.66 23.52 5.45
CA ILE A 231 24.58 24.29 6.31
C ILE A 231 24.48 23.82 7.77
N THR A 232 23.27 23.64 8.29
CA THR A 232 23.08 23.29 9.69
C THR A 232 23.47 21.83 9.98
N GLU A 233 23.85 21.55 11.23
CA GLU A 233 24.18 20.18 11.63
C GLU A 233 22.98 19.24 11.55
N SER A 234 21.78 19.72 11.93
CA SER A 234 20.54 18.96 11.87
C SER A 234 20.19 18.57 10.42
N GLU A 235 20.25 19.51 9.48
CA GLU A 235 19.96 19.22 8.07
C GLU A 235 20.99 18.27 7.44
N ARG A 236 22.27 18.40 7.80
CA ARG A 236 23.31 17.45 7.32
C ARG A 236 23.09 16.05 7.86
N LYS A 237 22.74 15.91 9.14
CA LYS A 237 22.39 14.62 9.76
C LYS A 237 21.15 14.01 9.11
N LEU A 238 20.13 14.83 8.82
CA LEU A 238 18.93 14.40 8.11
C LEU A 238 19.26 13.89 6.71
N LEU A 239 19.96 14.68 5.90
CA LEU A 239 20.36 14.29 4.54
C LEU A 239 21.19 13.00 4.55
N TRP A 240 22.09 12.83 5.53
CA TRP A 240 22.89 11.61 5.68
C TRP A 240 22.00 10.40 5.97
N ARG A 241 21.08 10.53 6.92
CA ARG A 241 20.12 9.47 7.28
C ARG A 241 19.27 9.08 6.07
N ASP A 242 18.70 10.05 5.36
CA ASP A 242 17.83 9.79 4.23
C ASP A 242 18.61 9.17 3.06
N THR A 243 19.86 9.59 2.87
CA THR A 243 20.79 8.96 1.90
C THR A 243 21.02 7.50 2.23
N ASN A 244 21.35 7.21 3.49
CA ASN A 244 21.55 5.84 3.97
C ASN A 244 20.27 5.00 3.80
N GLU A 245 19.12 5.52 4.20
CA GLU A 245 17.83 4.83 4.09
C GLU A 245 17.51 4.46 2.64
N ARG A 246 17.70 5.40 1.70
CA ARG A 246 17.50 5.11 0.27
C ARG A 246 18.43 4.02 -0.26
N LEU A 247 19.69 3.98 0.19
CA LEU A 247 20.62 2.91 -0.18
C LEU A 247 20.19 1.56 0.41
N VAL A 248 19.72 1.55 1.66
CA VAL A 248 19.15 0.37 2.32
C VAL A 248 17.94 -0.13 1.53
N GLU A 249 16.96 0.74 1.23
CA GLU A 249 15.77 0.41 0.43
C GLU A 249 16.15 -0.20 -0.93
N LYS A 250 17.09 0.42 -1.64
CA LYS A 250 17.54 -0.05 -2.97
C LYS A 250 18.14 -1.45 -2.91
N LYS A 251 19.03 -1.70 -1.95
CA LYS A 251 19.65 -3.02 -1.76
C LYS A 251 18.65 -4.08 -1.30
N ALA A 252 17.79 -3.73 -0.35
CA ALA A 252 16.73 -4.62 0.15
C ALA A 252 15.80 -5.05 -0.99
N LYS A 253 15.36 -4.10 -1.82
CA LYS A 253 14.54 -4.38 -3.00
C LYS A 253 15.25 -5.29 -4.00
N LYS A 254 16.53 -5.05 -4.28
CA LYS A 254 17.33 -5.91 -5.18
C LYS A 254 17.42 -7.34 -4.65
N ASN A 255 17.70 -7.51 -3.36
CA ASN A 255 17.77 -8.83 -2.71
C ASN A 255 16.42 -9.54 -2.74
N TYR A 256 15.34 -8.83 -2.43
CA TYR A 256 13.97 -9.33 -2.50
C TYR A 256 13.61 -9.81 -3.91
N LEU A 257 13.85 -8.99 -4.94
CA LEU A 257 13.56 -9.36 -6.33
C LEU A 257 14.40 -10.57 -6.80
N SER A 258 15.64 -10.70 -6.33
CA SER A 258 16.46 -11.89 -6.59
C SER A 258 15.83 -13.13 -5.96
N TRP A 259 15.42 -13.04 -4.70
CA TRP A 259 14.75 -14.14 -4.00
C TRP A 259 13.43 -14.53 -4.67
N VAL A 260 12.61 -13.55 -5.07
CA VAL A 260 11.37 -13.80 -5.82
C VAL A 260 11.66 -14.49 -7.16
N LYS A 261 12.71 -14.07 -7.88
CA LYS A 261 13.11 -14.71 -9.13
C LYS A 261 13.47 -16.17 -8.90
N ASP A 262 14.19 -16.49 -7.83
CA ASP A 262 14.56 -17.86 -7.48
C ASP A 262 13.33 -18.69 -7.07
N LEU A 263 12.42 -18.11 -6.27
CA LEU A 263 11.13 -18.72 -5.90
C LEU A 263 10.32 -19.11 -7.14
N MET A 264 10.34 -18.26 -8.17
CA MET A 264 9.53 -18.44 -9.39
C MET A 264 10.25 -19.22 -10.51
N LYS A 265 11.55 -19.52 -10.40
CA LYS A 265 12.43 -19.96 -11.50
C LYS A 265 11.94 -21.17 -12.31
N LYS A 266 11.15 -22.07 -11.71
CA LYS A 266 10.65 -23.29 -12.36
C LYS A 266 9.14 -23.34 -12.51
N LYS A 267 8.45 -22.27 -12.11
CA LYS A 267 7.00 -22.20 -12.07
C LYS A 267 6.47 -21.78 -13.43
N LYS A 268 5.42 -22.44 -13.92
CA LYS A 268 4.85 -22.21 -15.24
C LYS A 268 3.36 -21.93 -15.14
N MET A 269 2.91 -20.92 -15.89
CA MET A 269 1.50 -20.61 -16.10
C MET A 269 1.23 -20.68 -17.59
N ASN A 270 0.26 -21.52 -17.98
CA ASN A 270 -0.22 -21.63 -19.35
C ASN A 270 -1.66 -21.13 -19.39
N LEU A 271 -1.98 -20.15 -20.23
CA LEU A 271 -3.35 -19.67 -20.40
C LEU A 271 -4.02 -20.47 -21.50
N ASN A 272 -5.28 -20.85 -21.30
CA ASN A 272 -6.12 -21.35 -22.38
C ASN A 272 -6.48 -20.17 -23.30
N PRO A 273 -5.99 -20.10 -24.55
CA PRO A 273 -6.17 -18.92 -25.39
C PRO A 273 -7.64 -18.56 -25.61
N ASP A 274 -8.48 -19.55 -25.90
CA ASP A 274 -9.88 -19.32 -26.28
C ASP A 274 -10.66 -18.69 -25.11
N ILE A 275 -10.60 -19.34 -23.95
CA ILE A 275 -11.26 -18.88 -22.73
C ILE A 275 -10.64 -17.59 -22.20
N PHE A 276 -9.32 -17.44 -22.28
CA PHE A 276 -8.63 -16.24 -21.80
C PHE A 276 -9.01 -15.00 -22.59
N TYR A 277 -9.08 -15.08 -23.92
CA TYR A 277 -9.44 -13.90 -24.74
C TYR A 277 -10.91 -13.51 -24.55
N GLU A 278 -11.82 -14.49 -24.42
CA GLU A 278 -13.22 -14.24 -24.07
C GLU A 278 -13.33 -13.53 -22.71
N TYR A 279 -12.67 -14.07 -21.69
CA TYR A 279 -12.61 -13.45 -20.36
C TYR A 279 -11.98 -12.05 -20.39
N ALA A 280 -10.89 -11.85 -21.16
CA ALA A 280 -10.20 -10.57 -21.28
C ALA A 280 -11.07 -9.50 -21.94
N GLU A 281 -11.90 -9.85 -22.92
CA GLU A 281 -12.82 -8.91 -23.56
C GLU A 281 -13.87 -8.40 -22.56
N LYS A 282 -14.48 -9.30 -21.80
CA LYS A 282 -15.44 -8.96 -20.75
C LYS A 282 -14.80 -8.14 -19.62
N ALA A 283 -13.58 -8.49 -19.24
CA ALA A 283 -12.79 -7.74 -18.26
C ALA A 283 -12.45 -6.33 -18.74
N ALA A 284 -12.18 -6.16 -20.03
CA ALA A 284 -11.95 -4.84 -20.61
C ALA A 284 -13.20 -3.96 -20.53
N ASP A 285 -14.39 -4.50 -20.85
CA ASP A 285 -15.65 -3.76 -20.77
C ASP A 285 -15.89 -3.19 -19.36
N TYR A 286 -15.69 -4.03 -18.34
CA TYR A 286 -15.79 -3.59 -16.97
C TYR A 286 -14.76 -2.52 -16.63
N PHE A 287 -13.48 -2.78 -16.92
CA PHE A 287 -12.37 -1.87 -16.62
C PHE A 287 -12.59 -0.47 -17.23
N PHE A 288 -12.92 -0.38 -18.51
CA PHE A 288 -13.08 0.90 -19.21
C PHE A 288 -14.41 1.60 -18.91
N LYS A 289 -15.49 0.87 -18.64
CA LYS A 289 -16.76 1.45 -18.15
C LYS A 289 -16.58 2.03 -16.75
N MET A 290 -15.76 1.41 -15.92
CA MET A 290 -15.44 1.92 -14.60
C MET A 290 -14.50 3.11 -14.62
N ASP A 291 -13.52 3.17 -15.52
CA ASP A 291 -12.62 4.33 -15.60
C ASP A 291 -13.36 5.63 -15.95
N SER A 292 -14.45 5.56 -16.74
CA SER A 292 -15.32 6.70 -17.01
C SER A 292 -16.19 7.09 -15.81
N VAL A 293 -16.67 6.13 -15.03
CA VAL A 293 -17.43 6.35 -13.78
C VAL A 293 -16.52 6.83 -12.63
N LYS A 294 -15.30 6.28 -12.49
CA LYS A 294 -14.30 6.67 -11.48
C LYS A 294 -13.81 8.10 -11.66
N LYS A 295 -13.71 8.62 -12.89
CA LYS A 295 -13.44 10.05 -13.13
C LYS A 295 -14.53 10.95 -12.53
N ASN A 296 -15.78 10.49 -12.49
CA ASN A 296 -16.88 11.21 -11.86
C ASN A 296 -16.92 10.98 -10.33
N MET A 297 -16.58 9.77 -9.87
CA MET A 297 -16.55 9.41 -8.43
C MET A 297 -15.33 9.93 -7.68
N LEU A 298 -14.19 10.23 -8.32
CA LEU A 298 -13.03 10.81 -7.63
C LEU A 298 -13.35 12.17 -6.97
N ASN A 299 -14.35 12.88 -7.49
CA ASN A 299 -14.91 14.08 -6.89
C ASN A 299 -15.88 13.78 -5.72
N GLN A 300 -16.46 12.58 -5.66
CA GLN A 300 -17.35 12.12 -4.58
C GLN A 300 -16.61 11.37 -3.46
N VAL A 301 -15.46 10.75 -3.72
CA VAL A 301 -14.58 10.09 -2.72
C VAL A 301 -14.11 11.06 -1.62
N LEU A 302 -14.18 12.37 -1.87
CA LEU A 302 -13.91 13.39 -0.84
C LEU A 302 -15.05 13.52 0.20
N TRP A 303 -16.22 12.90 -0.02
CA TRP A 303 -17.41 13.07 0.82
C TRP A 303 -18.24 11.78 1.08
N ASP A 304 -18.26 10.80 0.17
CA ASP A 304 -18.94 9.50 0.34
C ASP A 304 -17.97 8.32 0.12
N ASP A 305 -17.58 7.71 1.25
CA ASP A 305 -16.66 6.59 1.39
C ASP A 305 -17.21 5.27 0.83
N HIS A 306 -17.02 5.04 -0.47
CA HIS A 306 -17.10 3.69 -1.04
C HIS A 306 -15.75 2.97 -0.93
N GLU A 307 -15.22 2.80 0.29
CA GLU A 307 -14.02 1.97 0.53
C GLU A 307 -14.28 0.47 0.28
N PHE A 308 -15.56 0.05 0.28
CA PHE A 308 -15.98 -1.35 0.13
C PHE A 308 -16.34 -1.75 -1.29
N ASP A 309 -16.31 -0.81 -2.23
CA ASP A 309 -16.41 -1.13 -3.64
C ASP A 309 -14.98 -1.43 -4.17
N THR A 310 -14.32 -2.39 -3.53
CA THR A 310 -13.40 -3.26 -4.26
C THR A 310 -14.27 -4.08 -5.19
N HIS A 311 -14.62 -3.42 -6.28
CA HIS A 311 -15.27 -3.87 -7.47
C HIS A 311 -14.51 -5.07 -8.02
N THR A 312 -14.71 -6.22 -7.37
CA THR A 312 -14.29 -7.53 -7.84
C THR A 312 -14.87 -7.64 -9.23
N PHE A 313 -14.03 -7.95 -10.21
CA PHE A 313 -14.50 -8.26 -11.54
C PHE A 313 -15.40 -9.49 -11.44
N ASN A 314 -16.71 -9.26 -11.29
CA ASN A 314 -17.69 -10.33 -11.23
C ASN A 314 -18.16 -10.57 -12.66
N SER A 315 -17.42 -11.42 -13.37
CA SER A 315 -17.75 -11.85 -14.74
C SER A 315 -18.98 -12.75 -14.81
N ASP A 316 -19.63 -13.00 -13.67
CA ASP A 316 -20.66 -14.02 -13.40
C ASP A 316 -21.84 -14.09 -14.38
N LYS A 317 -21.92 -13.21 -15.37
CA LYS A 317 -23.02 -13.22 -16.33
C LYS A 317 -22.65 -13.65 -17.74
N ASP A 318 -21.36 -13.68 -18.10
CA ASP A 318 -20.99 -13.72 -19.53
C ASP A 318 -19.91 -14.75 -19.92
N VAL A 319 -19.18 -15.37 -18.98
CA VAL A 319 -18.21 -16.45 -19.26
C VAL A 319 -18.56 -17.65 -18.38
N ASN A 320 -18.52 -18.87 -18.92
CA ASN A 320 -18.81 -20.06 -18.15
C ASN A 320 -17.78 -20.25 -17.02
N GLY A 321 -18.27 -20.28 -15.77
CA GLY A 321 -17.44 -20.36 -14.57
C GLY A 321 -16.60 -21.64 -14.45
N ASP A 322 -17.04 -22.71 -15.11
CA ASP A 322 -16.37 -24.02 -15.06
C ASP A 322 -15.30 -24.20 -16.15
N ASP A 323 -15.20 -23.27 -17.09
CA ASP A 323 -14.21 -23.35 -18.16
C ASP A 323 -12.80 -23.15 -17.61
N VAL A 324 -11.86 -23.98 -18.08
CA VAL A 324 -10.45 -23.91 -17.68
C VAL A 324 -9.79 -22.71 -18.36
N ILE A 325 -9.46 -21.69 -17.57
CA ILE A 325 -8.83 -20.45 -18.06
C ILE A 325 -7.30 -20.54 -18.05
N LEU A 326 -6.72 -21.27 -17.10
CA LEU A 326 -5.27 -21.45 -17.01
C LEU A 326 -4.87 -22.78 -16.38
N ASP A 327 -3.62 -23.17 -16.59
CA ASP A 327 -2.90 -24.22 -15.88
C ASP A 327 -1.70 -23.59 -15.17
N TYR A 328 -1.56 -23.90 -13.88
CA TYR A 328 -0.44 -23.46 -13.07
C TYR A 328 0.27 -24.65 -12.43
N ASP A 329 1.52 -24.88 -12.84
CA ASP A 329 2.33 -26.03 -12.39
C ASP A 329 1.60 -27.40 -12.51
N GLY A 330 0.77 -27.58 -13.54
CA GLY A 330 -0.01 -28.80 -13.77
C GLY A 330 -1.35 -28.87 -13.05
N ALA A 331 -1.71 -27.83 -12.28
CA ALA A 331 -3.04 -27.68 -11.70
C ALA A 331 -3.89 -26.72 -12.56
N THR A 332 -4.97 -27.24 -13.11
CA THR A 332 -5.95 -26.44 -13.88
C THR A 332 -6.74 -25.53 -12.97
N TRP A 333 -6.93 -24.28 -13.39
CA TRP A 333 -7.82 -23.32 -12.75
C TRP A 333 -9.00 -22.99 -13.68
N THR A 334 -10.21 -23.05 -13.14
CA THR A 334 -11.41 -22.55 -13.81
C THR A 334 -11.56 -21.03 -13.68
N VAL A 335 -12.47 -20.45 -14.46
CA VAL A 335 -12.85 -19.03 -14.34
C VAL A 335 -13.32 -18.72 -12.90
N ASN A 336 -14.13 -19.59 -12.30
CA ASN A 336 -14.60 -19.46 -10.92
C ASN A 336 -13.44 -19.47 -9.90
N GLU A 337 -12.45 -20.33 -10.10
CA GLU A 337 -11.29 -20.38 -9.22
C GLU A 337 -10.42 -19.12 -9.33
N LEU A 338 -10.23 -18.60 -10.54
CA LEU A 338 -9.56 -17.31 -10.72
C LEU A 338 -10.34 -16.18 -10.03
N ASN A 339 -11.65 -16.07 -10.27
CA ASN A 339 -12.50 -15.04 -9.64
C ASN A 339 -12.45 -15.12 -8.11
N LYS A 340 -12.44 -16.34 -7.56
CA LYS A 340 -12.27 -16.57 -6.14
C LYS A 340 -10.93 -16.04 -5.62
N GLN A 341 -9.82 -16.21 -6.34
CA GLN A 341 -8.53 -15.60 -5.96
C GLN A 341 -8.60 -14.07 -6.01
N LEU A 342 -9.27 -13.51 -7.01
CA LEU A 342 -9.42 -12.06 -7.19
C LEU A 342 -10.24 -11.39 -6.07
N SER A 343 -11.13 -12.13 -5.42
CA SER A 343 -11.91 -11.63 -4.27
C SER A 343 -11.05 -11.23 -3.06
N SER A 344 -9.91 -11.90 -2.85
CA SER A 344 -8.93 -11.56 -1.80
C SER A 344 -7.67 -10.89 -2.32
N HIS A 345 -7.49 -10.85 -3.64
CA HIS A 345 -6.34 -10.22 -4.26
C HIS A 345 -6.73 -9.57 -5.60
N PRO A 346 -7.34 -8.38 -5.55
CA PRO A 346 -7.67 -7.63 -6.76
C PRO A 346 -6.48 -7.49 -7.71
N LEU A 347 -6.76 -7.43 -9.02
CA LEU A 347 -5.73 -7.31 -10.05
C LEU A 347 -4.94 -6.00 -9.90
N VAL A 348 -3.62 -6.10 -10.02
CA VAL A 348 -2.71 -4.96 -10.04
C VAL A 348 -2.12 -4.85 -11.44
N PHE A 349 -2.60 -3.87 -12.21
CA PHE A 349 -2.06 -3.60 -13.54
C PHE A 349 -0.77 -2.80 -13.46
N ARG A 350 0.25 -3.24 -14.22
CA ARG A 350 1.54 -2.54 -14.32
C ARG A 350 1.38 -1.19 -15.00
N LYS A 351 0.55 -1.13 -16.04
CA LYS A 351 0.20 0.10 -16.76
C LYS A 351 -1.17 0.61 -16.31
N ARG A 352 -1.27 1.86 -15.84
CA ARG A 352 -2.56 2.45 -15.40
C ARG A 352 -3.41 3.02 -16.53
N LYS A 353 -2.76 3.55 -17.56
CA LYS A 353 -3.40 4.09 -18.76
C LYS A 353 -3.01 3.20 -19.93
N MET A 354 -3.95 2.42 -20.40
CA MET A 354 -3.75 1.48 -21.51
C MET A 354 -4.88 1.63 -22.52
N LYS A 355 -4.61 1.33 -23.78
CA LYS A 355 -5.64 1.19 -24.82
C LYS A 355 -6.35 -0.15 -24.65
N ARG A 356 -7.58 -0.26 -25.15
CA ARG A 356 -8.34 -1.51 -25.12
C ARG A 356 -7.61 -2.68 -25.79
N SER A 357 -6.87 -2.42 -26.86
CA SER A 357 -6.04 -3.41 -27.54
C SER A 357 -4.84 -3.92 -26.71
N GLU A 358 -4.37 -3.14 -25.73
CA GLU A 358 -3.28 -3.54 -24.82
C GLU A 358 -3.80 -4.34 -23.62
N PHE A 359 -5.12 -4.31 -23.36
CA PHE A 359 -5.72 -4.84 -22.14
C PHE A 359 -5.45 -6.35 -21.93
N PRO A 360 -5.63 -7.25 -22.93
CA PRO A 360 -5.36 -8.67 -22.73
C PRO A 360 -3.91 -8.94 -22.29
N GLN A 361 -2.97 -8.20 -22.86
CA GLN A 361 -1.56 -8.31 -22.49
C GLN A 361 -1.31 -7.85 -21.04
N GLN A 362 -1.94 -6.75 -20.62
CA GLN A 362 -1.82 -6.25 -19.26
C GLN A 362 -2.53 -7.17 -18.25
N LEU A 363 -3.67 -7.75 -18.61
CA LEU A 363 -4.37 -8.74 -17.80
C LEU A 363 -3.51 -9.99 -17.58
N ARG A 364 -2.87 -10.51 -18.65
CA ARG A 364 -1.93 -11.63 -18.55
C ARG A 364 -0.81 -11.35 -17.54
N LEU A 365 -0.24 -10.15 -17.57
CA LEU A 365 0.81 -9.75 -16.62
C LEU A 365 0.28 -9.63 -15.18
N ALA A 366 -0.94 -9.10 -15.01
CA ALA A 366 -1.56 -8.97 -13.70
C ALA A 366 -1.91 -10.34 -13.08
N ILE A 367 -2.35 -11.33 -13.88
CA ILE A 367 -2.55 -12.71 -13.41
C ILE A 367 -1.21 -13.35 -13.02
N ALA A 368 -0.14 -13.13 -13.79
CA ALA A 368 1.19 -13.61 -13.42
C ALA A 368 1.69 -12.98 -12.10
N ASP A 369 1.40 -11.69 -11.88
CA ASP A 369 1.71 -11.00 -10.62
C ASP A 369 0.88 -11.53 -9.44
N LEU A 370 -0.41 -11.84 -9.64
CA LEU A 370 -1.27 -12.52 -8.65
C LEU A 370 -0.68 -13.88 -8.23
N ILE A 371 -0.25 -14.70 -9.18
CA ILE A 371 0.34 -16.02 -8.90
C ILE A 371 1.66 -15.86 -8.12
N ARG A 372 2.53 -14.95 -8.55
CA ARG A 372 3.78 -14.64 -7.84
C ARG A 372 3.50 -14.25 -6.39
N ASP A 373 2.54 -13.36 -6.20
CA ASP A 373 2.16 -12.86 -4.89
C ASP A 373 1.55 -13.96 -4.01
N THR A 374 0.79 -14.88 -4.61
CA THR A 374 0.27 -16.09 -3.94
C THR A 374 1.40 -16.98 -3.44
N GLU A 375 2.44 -17.20 -4.24
CA GLU A 375 3.62 -17.98 -3.83
C GLU A 375 4.40 -17.31 -2.69
N ILE A 376 4.54 -15.97 -2.72
CA ILE A 376 5.16 -15.22 -1.63
C ILE A 376 4.31 -15.35 -0.35
N THR A 377 2.99 -15.22 -0.45
CA THR A 377 2.06 -15.38 0.67
C THR A 377 2.15 -16.78 1.28
N LYS A 378 2.28 -17.84 0.47
CA LYS A 378 2.54 -19.21 0.98
C LYS A 378 3.80 -19.25 1.86
N GLN A 379 4.88 -18.59 1.44
CA GLN A 379 6.10 -18.51 2.25
C GLN A 379 5.90 -17.72 3.55
N CYS A 380 5.02 -16.71 3.54
CA CYS A 380 4.67 -15.95 4.73
C CYS A 380 3.90 -16.82 5.75
N TYR A 381 2.93 -17.63 5.31
CA TYR A 381 2.24 -18.59 6.17
C TYR A 381 3.19 -19.64 6.75
N VAL A 382 4.09 -20.22 5.94
CA VAL A 382 5.09 -21.20 6.40
C VAL A 382 5.98 -20.62 7.52
N LYS A 383 6.26 -19.32 7.45
CA LYS A 383 7.06 -18.60 8.45
C LYS A 383 6.24 -18.00 9.60
N GLY A 384 4.93 -18.23 9.64
CA GLY A 384 4.05 -17.80 10.73
C GLY A 384 3.72 -16.30 10.75
N TYR A 385 3.91 -15.55 9.66
CA TYR A 385 3.64 -14.11 9.63
C TYR A 385 2.15 -13.77 9.82
N ASP A 386 1.25 -14.71 9.55
CA ASP A 386 -0.18 -14.60 9.82
C ASP A 386 -0.48 -14.41 11.31
N LYS A 387 0.39 -14.91 12.19
CA LYS A 387 0.28 -14.78 13.65
C LYS A 387 1.00 -13.55 14.19
N HIS A 388 1.66 -12.75 13.35
CA HIS A 388 2.37 -11.57 13.83
C HIS A 388 1.37 -10.56 14.38
N TRP A 389 1.61 -10.05 15.60
CA TRP A 389 0.69 -9.12 16.26
C TRP A 389 0.28 -7.94 15.36
N SER A 390 1.23 -7.36 14.61
CA SER A 390 0.95 -6.20 13.76
C SER A 390 0.11 -6.53 12.51
N VAL A 391 0.11 -7.80 12.10
CA VAL A 391 -0.72 -8.28 10.98
C VAL A 391 -2.16 -8.42 11.47
N GLY A 392 -2.36 -9.03 12.66
CA GLY A 392 -3.67 -9.10 13.32
C GLY A 392 -4.26 -7.72 13.54
N LEU A 393 -3.51 -6.81 14.17
CA LEU A 393 -3.98 -5.43 14.41
C LEU A 393 -4.34 -4.66 13.12
N ASN A 394 -3.64 -4.93 12.01
CA ASN A 394 -4.00 -4.32 10.74
C ASN A 394 -5.34 -4.85 10.22
N GLU A 395 -5.56 -6.18 10.28
CA GLU A 395 -6.85 -6.78 9.93
C GLU A 395 -7.97 -6.23 10.82
N ASP A 396 -7.75 -6.20 12.14
CA ASP A 396 -8.71 -5.72 13.13
C ASP A 396 -9.07 -4.26 12.90
N MET A 397 -8.09 -3.38 12.62
CA MET A 397 -8.37 -1.97 12.28
C MET A 397 -9.37 -1.84 11.11
N TRP A 398 -9.16 -2.59 10.03
CA TRP A 398 -10.07 -2.56 8.88
C TRP A 398 -11.43 -3.18 9.21
N ARG A 399 -11.45 -4.25 10.02
CA ARG A 399 -12.67 -4.90 10.47
C ARG A 399 -13.51 -3.97 11.34
N SER A 400 -12.92 -3.37 12.39
CA SER A 400 -13.65 -2.47 13.27
C SER A 400 -14.13 -1.22 12.53
N SER A 401 -13.33 -0.69 11.60
CA SER A 401 -13.78 0.44 10.77
C SER A 401 -14.97 0.06 9.89
N SER A 402 -14.97 -1.14 9.29
CA SER A 402 -16.10 -1.65 8.51
C SER A 402 -17.37 -1.82 9.36
N SER A 403 -17.25 -2.47 10.52
CA SER A 403 -18.35 -2.68 11.46
C SER A 403 -18.90 -1.35 11.98
N SER A 404 -18.03 -0.43 12.37
CA SER A 404 -18.40 0.93 12.78
C SER A 404 -19.17 1.65 11.67
N LYS A 405 -18.66 1.67 10.44
CA LYS A 405 -19.35 2.32 9.30
C LYS A 405 -20.75 1.76 9.10
N ARG A 406 -20.98 0.47 9.29
CA ARG A 406 -22.30 -0.15 9.21
C ARG A 406 -23.24 0.32 10.31
N TYR A 407 -22.77 0.37 11.56
CA TYR A 407 -23.53 0.93 12.66
C TYR A 407 -23.94 2.37 12.39
N LEU A 408 -22.99 3.20 11.94
CA LEU A 408 -23.26 4.60 11.60
C LEU A 408 -24.22 4.72 10.42
N SER A 409 -24.10 3.85 9.41
CA SER A 409 -25.02 3.80 8.27
C SER A 409 -26.44 3.47 8.71
N ALA A 410 -26.63 2.43 9.52
CA ALA A 410 -27.93 2.08 10.08
C ALA A 410 -28.55 3.23 10.89
N MET A 411 -27.73 3.93 11.68
CA MET A 411 -28.14 5.12 12.42
C MET A 411 -28.55 6.26 11.49
N ARG A 412 -27.79 6.55 10.42
CA ARG A 412 -28.16 7.57 9.42
C ARG A 412 -29.45 7.22 8.70
N SER A 413 -29.62 5.97 8.24
CA SER A 413 -30.82 5.51 7.55
C SER A 413 -32.08 5.62 8.41
N SER A 414 -31.92 5.45 9.74
CA SER A 414 -33.00 5.62 10.71
C SER A 414 -33.32 7.10 11.01
N ASN A 415 -32.43 8.03 10.66
CA ASN A 415 -32.53 9.46 10.93
C ASN A 415 -32.42 10.28 9.63
N LYS A 416 -33.36 10.06 8.71
CA LYS A 416 -33.36 10.62 7.33
C LYS A 416 -33.36 12.17 7.24
N GLN A 417 -33.52 12.89 8.34
CA GLN A 417 -33.48 14.35 8.38
C GLN A 417 -32.07 14.92 8.53
N ILE A 418 -31.06 14.09 8.76
CA ILE A 418 -29.67 14.52 8.93
C ILE A 418 -29.06 14.82 7.56
N ASN A 419 -28.84 16.11 7.29
CA ASN A 419 -28.36 16.59 5.99
C ASN A 419 -26.96 17.19 6.03
N ASP A 420 -26.39 17.38 7.23
CA ASP A 420 -25.07 17.96 7.41
C ASP A 420 -24.30 17.33 8.58
N GLN A 421 -23.00 17.62 8.63
CA GLN A 421 -22.08 17.07 9.63
C GLN A 421 -22.39 17.55 11.05
N ASP A 422 -22.87 18.78 11.23
CA ASP A 422 -23.13 19.32 12.57
C ASP A 422 -24.38 18.67 13.18
N GLN A 423 -25.40 18.42 12.37
CA GLN A 423 -26.58 17.62 12.76
C GLN A 423 -26.18 16.20 13.11
N TRP A 424 -25.29 15.59 12.31
CA TRP A 424 -24.76 14.26 12.58
C TRP A 424 -24.03 14.19 13.93
N LEU A 425 -23.14 15.15 14.20
CA LEU A 425 -22.40 15.20 15.45
C LEU A 425 -23.30 15.51 16.66
N ARG A 426 -24.34 16.34 16.51
CA ARG A 426 -25.34 16.56 17.56
C ARG A 426 -26.07 15.27 17.96
N LEU A 427 -26.33 14.38 17.01
CA LEU A 427 -26.89 13.06 17.29
C LEU A 427 -25.86 12.13 17.93
N MET A 428 -24.64 12.11 17.40
CA MET A 428 -23.64 11.10 17.75
C MET A 428 -22.88 11.40 19.04
N ASN A 429 -22.54 12.66 19.35
CA ASN A 429 -21.76 13.01 20.55
C ASN A 429 -22.40 12.41 21.82
N PRO A 430 -23.69 12.61 22.15
CA PRO A 430 -24.28 12.03 23.37
C PRO A 430 -24.29 10.50 23.37
N LYS A 431 -24.36 9.86 22.19
CA LYS A 431 -24.30 8.40 22.07
C LYS A 431 -22.89 7.89 22.36
N ILE A 432 -21.87 8.57 21.84
CA ILE A 432 -20.48 8.21 22.11
C ILE A 432 -20.14 8.43 23.58
N ASP A 433 -20.55 9.55 24.18
CA ASP A 433 -20.35 9.81 25.60
C ASP A 433 -20.99 8.72 26.46
N SER A 434 -22.19 8.27 26.09
CA SER A 434 -22.88 7.16 26.75
C SER A 434 -22.09 5.85 26.62
N LEU A 435 -21.61 5.50 25.42
CA LEU A 435 -20.80 4.30 25.20
C LEU A 435 -19.48 4.36 25.97
N GLN A 436 -18.79 5.50 25.96
CA GLN A 436 -17.56 5.69 26.73
C GLN A 436 -17.77 5.45 28.23
N ASN A 437 -18.91 5.88 28.77
CA ASN A 437 -19.28 5.59 30.15
C ASN A 437 -19.60 4.10 30.39
N VAL A 438 -20.37 3.48 29.49
CA VAL A 438 -20.75 2.05 29.59
C VAL A 438 -19.53 1.12 29.53
N TYR A 439 -18.54 1.45 28.70
CA TYR A 439 -17.32 0.65 28.50
C TYR A 439 -16.11 1.19 29.28
N SER A 440 -16.32 2.14 30.18
CA SER A 440 -15.23 2.85 30.89
C SER A 440 -14.29 1.90 31.65
N ASP A 441 -14.80 0.78 32.17
CA ASP A 441 -14.01 -0.23 32.87
C ASP A 441 -13.08 -1.06 31.96
N GLN A 442 -13.35 -1.06 30.65
CA GLN A 442 -12.61 -1.79 29.61
C GLN A 442 -11.72 -0.88 28.76
N ILE A 443 -11.76 0.44 29.01
CA ILE A 443 -10.95 1.41 28.28
C ILE A 443 -9.71 1.74 29.11
N GLU A 444 -8.54 1.53 28.52
CA GLU A 444 -7.25 1.93 29.09
C GLU A 444 -6.53 2.84 28.10
N ILE A 445 -5.97 3.96 28.58
CA ILE A 445 -5.26 4.93 27.75
C ILE A 445 -3.88 5.19 28.35
N ASN A 446 -2.84 5.00 27.54
CA ASN A 446 -1.49 5.41 27.88
C ASN A 446 -1.33 6.92 27.66
N MET A 447 -1.56 7.69 28.73
CA MET A 447 -1.50 9.15 28.67
C MET A 447 -0.08 9.68 28.47
N GLU A 448 0.94 8.97 28.99
CA GLU A 448 2.34 9.37 28.80
C GLU A 448 2.74 9.23 27.32
N ALA A 449 2.40 8.10 26.69
CA ALA A 449 2.60 7.90 25.26
C ALA A 449 1.80 8.91 24.44
N PHE A 450 0.54 9.14 24.79
CA PHE A 450 -0.32 10.11 24.12
C PHE A 450 0.27 11.52 24.14
N GLU A 451 0.77 11.98 25.28
CA GLU A 451 1.35 13.30 25.45
C GLU A 451 2.61 13.49 24.59
N LYS A 452 3.46 12.46 24.47
CA LYS A 452 4.68 12.46 23.64
C LYS A 452 4.44 12.48 22.14
N ILE A 453 3.22 12.15 21.66
CA ILE A 453 2.91 12.18 20.23
C ILE A 453 2.84 13.62 19.73
N GLU A 454 3.68 13.92 18.76
CA GLU A 454 3.63 15.14 17.95
C GLU A 454 2.99 14.82 16.59
N LEU A 455 1.98 15.61 16.21
CA LEU A 455 1.35 15.51 14.91
C LEU A 455 1.80 16.66 14.03
N THR A 456 1.82 16.45 12.73
CA THR A 456 1.92 17.57 11.79
C THR A 456 0.55 18.23 11.57
N SER A 457 0.57 19.50 11.17
CA SER A 457 -0.63 20.22 10.72
C SER A 457 -1.11 19.81 9.31
N THR A 458 -0.42 18.86 8.68
CA THR A 458 -0.72 18.38 7.32
C THR A 458 -1.42 17.04 7.40
N ASP A 459 -2.62 16.98 6.84
CA ASP A 459 -3.35 15.75 6.58
C ASP A 459 -3.33 15.43 5.08
N MET A 460 -3.18 14.15 4.75
CA MET A 460 -3.10 13.73 3.35
C MET A 460 -3.67 12.34 3.17
N MET A 461 -4.27 12.05 2.01
CA MET A 461 -4.59 10.67 1.65
C MET A 461 -3.32 9.98 1.16
N VAL A 462 -2.89 8.92 1.84
CA VAL A 462 -1.70 8.15 1.42
C VAL A 462 -2.11 6.87 0.69
N ILE A 463 -1.52 6.69 -0.49
CA ILE A 463 -1.74 5.53 -1.35
C ILE A 463 -0.41 4.82 -1.63
N GLN A 464 -0.36 3.53 -1.34
CA GLN A 464 0.68 2.63 -1.80
C GLN A 464 0.38 2.14 -3.22
N ARG A 465 1.30 2.39 -4.15
CA ARG A 465 1.17 1.94 -5.54
C ARG A 465 1.64 0.50 -5.70
N GLY A 466 1.08 -0.19 -6.68
CA GLY A 466 1.54 -1.52 -7.09
C GLY A 466 1.16 -2.64 -6.12
N VAL A 467 0.15 -2.44 -5.28
CA VAL A 467 -0.39 -3.44 -4.35
C VAL A 467 -1.91 -3.58 -4.53
N PRO A 468 -2.50 -4.73 -4.18
CA PRO A 468 -3.94 -4.99 -4.36
C PRO A 468 -4.83 -4.02 -3.60
N TYR A 469 -4.46 -3.68 -2.37
CA TYR A 469 -5.17 -2.75 -1.51
C TYR A 469 -4.33 -1.49 -1.26
N PRO A 470 -4.48 -0.46 -2.12
CA PRO A 470 -3.58 0.68 -2.15
C PRO A 470 -3.78 1.70 -1.01
N ILE A 471 -4.97 1.76 -0.42
CA ILE A 471 -5.27 2.69 0.69
C ILE A 471 -4.66 2.12 1.98
N LEU A 472 -3.80 2.87 2.66
CA LEU A 472 -3.03 2.38 3.81
C LEU A 472 -3.83 2.22 5.10
N VAL A 473 -4.72 3.18 5.39
CA VAL A 473 -5.58 3.21 6.57
C VAL A 473 -6.99 3.58 6.14
N PRO A 474 -8.04 3.13 6.86
CA PRO A 474 -9.40 3.53 6.52
C PRO A 474 -9.55 5.06 6.68
N SER A 475 -10.60 5.61 6.10
CA SER A 475 -10.99 7.01 6.27
C SER A 475 -11.20 7.41 7.74
N PHE A 476 -11.10 8.72 8.01
CA PHE A 476 -11.25 9.25 9.36
C PHE A 476 -12.68 9.04 9.89
N PRO A 477 -12.86 8.51 11.10
CA PRO A 477 -14.19 8.27 11.65
C PRO A 477 -14.82 9.59 12.14
N VAL A 478 -15.72 10.15 11.33
CA VAL A 478 -16.49 11.35 11.68
C VAL A 478 -17.64 10.95 12.62
N ILE A 479 -17.32 10.74 13.90
CA ILE A 479 -18.25 10.19 14.90
C ILE A 479 -18.43 11.12 16.10
N THR A 480 -17.37 11.80 16.54
CA THR A 480 -17.45 12.74 17.68
C THR A 480 -16.59 13.97 17.46
N SER A 481 -17.01 15.09 18.05
CA SER A 481 -16.20 16.31 18.18
C SER A 481 -15.81 16.60 19.63
N ASP A 482 -16.11 15.70 20.56
CA ASP A 482 -15.77 15.86 21.98
C ASP A 482 -14.26 15.68 22.20
N ASN A 483 -13.69 16.45 23.13
CA ASN A 483 -12.27 16.47 23.48
C ASN A 483 -11.99 16.04 24.93
N LYS A 484 -12.99 15.60 25.69
CA LYS A 484 -12.84 15.11 27.06
C LYS A 484 -12.26 13.70 27.05
N LEU A 485 -11.41 13.43 28.03
CA LEU A 485 -10.79 12.14 28.31
C LEU A 485 -10.96 11.84 29.80
N ASP A 486 -12.22 11.90 30.26
CA ASP A 486 -12.66 11.72 31.65
C ASP A 486 -13.32 10.36 31.90
N TYR A 487 -13.10 9.42 30.97
CA TYR A 487 -13.52 8.03 31.03
C TYR A 487 -12.30 7.10 30.92
N GLY A 488 -12.49 5.80 31.15
CA GLY A 488 -11.40 4.84 31.11
C GLY A 488 -10.47 4.90 32.32
N ARG A 489 -9.39 4.14 32.26
CA ARG A 489 -8.28 4.16 33.21
C ARG A 489 -7.01 4.60 32.52
N LYS A 490 -6.14 5.27 33.26
CA LYS A 490 -4.78 5.60 32.79
C LYS A 490 -3.89 4.39 33.03
N ILE A 491 -3.11 4.02 32.01
CA ILE A 491 -1.99 3.10 32.14
C ILE A 491 -0.70 3.87 31.89
N ASN A 492 0.38 3.48 32.59
CA ASN A 492 1.70 4.07 32.43
C ASN A 492 2.51 3.21 31.45
#